data_AF-S4XKZ4-F1
#
_entry.id   AF-S4XKZ4-F1
#
_cell.length_a   1.000
_cell.length_b   1.000
_cell.length_c   1.000
_cell.angle_alpha   90.00
_cell.angle_beta   90.00
_cell.angle_gamma   90.00
#
_symmetry.space_group_name_H-M   'P 1'
#
loop_
_entity.id
_entity.type
_entity.pdbx_description
1 polymer ?
#
loop_
_entity_poly.entity_id
_entity_poly.type
_entity_poly.pdbx_seq_one_letter_code
_entity_poly.pdbx_strand_id
1 'polypeptide(L)' 'MGKPALDLSKLTADEKLDLIDDLWRSLSSDDLPLSSELRAELDRRLDRLEREGPIGVPWEDVRAEMTTRGS' A
#
# COMPACT_ATOMS: atom_id res chain seq x y z
N MET A 1 27.29 -17.06 -8.24
CA MET A 1 26.66 -16.41 -9.42
C MET A 1 25.79 -15.28 -8.90
N GLY A 2 26.13 -14.01 -9.15
CA GLY A 2 25.26 -12.89 -8.78
C GLY A 2 24.02 -12.86 -9.67
N LYS A 3 22.83 -12.64 -9.11
CA LYS A 3 21.61 -12.43 -9.92
C LYS A 3 21.87 -11.24 -10.86
N PRO A 4 21.54 -11.34 -12.16
CA PRO A 4 21.63 -10.18 -13.04
C PRO A 4 20.77 -9.05 -12.46
N ALA A 5 21.33 -7.85 -12.40
CA ALA A 5 20.61 -6.68 -11.89
C ALA A 5 19.51 -6.32 -12.89
N LEU A 6 18.27 -6.22 -12.42
CA LEU A 6 17.15 -5.73 -13.20
C LEU A 6 17.33 -4.22 -13.44
N ASP A 7 17.44 -3.82 -14.71
CA ASP A 7 17.58 -2.41 -15.08
C ASP A 7 16.20 -1.77 -15.29
N LEU A 8 15.67 -1.17 -14.22
CA LEU A 8 14.35 -0.52 -14.22
C LEU A 8 14.26 0.68 -15.18
N SER A 9 15.38 1.24 -15.64
CA SER A 9 15.37 2.38 -16.57
C SER A 9 14.89 1.99 -17.97
N LYS A 10 14.97 0.70 -18.31
CA LYS A 10 14.55 0.16 -19.61
C LYS A 10 13.06 -0.18 -19.68
N LEU A 11 12.38 -0.21 -18.54
CA LEU A 11 10.95 -0.52 -18.48
C LEU A 11 10.13 0.73 -18.75
N THR A 12 9.10 0.57 -19.58
CA THR A 12 8.00 1.51 -19.75
C THR A 12 7.24 1.69 -18.42
N ALA A 13 6.34 2.68 -18.36
CA ALA A 13 5.51 2.88 -17.18
C ALA A 13 4.61 1.67 -16.90
N ASP A 14 4.01 1.10 -17.96
CA ASP A 14 3.11 -0.06 -17.83
C ASP A 14 3.87 -1.31 -17.35
N GLU A 15 5.04 -1.59 -17.93
CA GLU A 15 5.88 -2.73 -17.49
C GLU A 15 6.36 -2.58 -16.04
N LYS A 16 6.54 -1.33 -15.57
CA LYS A 16 6.84 -1.08 -14.14
C LYS A 16 5.65 -1.37 -13.26
N LEU A 17 4.44 -1.02 -13.70
CA LEU A 17 3.22 -1.32 -12.94
C LEU A 17 2.97 -2.83 -12.87
N ASP A 18 3.15 -3.54 -13.98
CA ASP A 18 3.04 -5.00 -14.03
C ASP A 18 4.07 -5.66 -13.09
N LEU A 19 5.33 -5.19 -13.14
CA LEU A 19 6.36 -5.67 -12.22
C LEU A 19 6.01 -5.39 -10.75
N ILE A 20 5.41 -4.23 -10.45
CA ILE A 20 4.96 -3.92 -9.09
C ILE A 20 3.85 -4.89 -8.65
N ASP A 21 2.86 -5.20 -9.52
CA ASP A 21 1.80 -6.16 -9.19
C ASP A 21 2.37 -7.57 -8.97
N ASP A 22 3.28 -8.03 -9.83
CA ASP A 22 3.94 -9.32 -9.71
C ASP A 22 4.76 -9.44 -8.42
N LEU A 23 5.57 -8.40 -8.12
CA LEU A 23 6.33 -8.36 -6.88
C LEU A 23 5.40 -8.34 -5.67
N TRP A 24 4.32 -7.58 -5.72
CA TRP A 24 3.34 -7.52 -4.64
C TRP A 24 2.69 -8.87 -4.38
N ARG A 25 2.29 -9.58 -5.44
CA ARG A 25 1.71 -10.94 -5.35
C ARG A 25 2.71 -12.00 -4.91
N SER A 26 4.00 -11.77 -5.12
CA SER A 26 5.05 -12.70 -4.70
C SER A 26 5.29 -12.70 -3.19
N LEU A 27 4.88 -11.63 -2.50
CA LEU A 27 5.00 -11.51 -1.05
C LEU A 27 3.82 -12.21 -0.36
N SER A 28 4.12 -12.98 0.68
CA SER A 28 3.14 -13.56 1.58
C SER A 28 3.09 -12.81 2.90
N SER A 29 2.00 -13.01 3.67
CA SER A 29 1.92 -12.50 5.05
C SER A 29 3.03 -13.02 5.95
N ASP A 30 3.61 -14.17 5.59
CA ASP A 30 4.60 -14.87 6.41
C ASP A 30 6.00 -14.31 6.19
N ASP A 31 6.22 -13.61 5.06
CA ASP A 31 7.49 -12.92 4.77
C ASP A 31 7.67 -11.65 5.62
N LEU A 32 6.57 -11.10 6.16
CA LEU A 32 6.53 -9.89 6.97
C LEU A 32 5.65 -10.10 8.21
N PRO A 33 6.08 -10.94 9.17
CA PRO A 33 5.30 -11.24 10.36
C PRO A 33 5.13 -9.98 11.20
N LEU A 34 3.88 -9.68 11.56
CA LEU A 34 3.56 -8.58 12.47
C LEU A 34 3.99 -8.94 13.90
N SER A 35 4.53 -7.96 14.63
CA SER A 35 4.71 -8.10 16.07
C SER A 35 3.36 -8.22 16.77
N SER A 36 3.36 -8.77 17.98
CA SER A 36 2.16 -8.86 18.83
C SER A 36 1.50 -7.50 19.04
N GLU A 37 2.30 -6.45 19.21
CA GLU A 37 1.83 -5.08 19.46
C GLU A 37 1.18 -4.49 18.21
N LEU A 38 1.76 -4.72 17.03
CA LEU A 38 1.18 -4.26 15.77
C LEU A 38 -0.14 -4.98 15.47
N ARG A 39 -0.20 -6.30 15.73
CA ARG A 39 -1.44 -7.06 15.57
C ARG A 39 -2.55 -6.55 16.49
N ALA A 40 -2.24 -6.35 17.77
CA ALA A 40 -3.20 -5.82 18.74
C ALA A 40 -3.71 -4.41 18.36
N GLU A 41 -2.84 -3.54 17.82
CA GLU A 41 -3.27 -2.22 17.35
C GLU A 41 -4.16 -2.29 16.12
N LEU A 42 -3.89 -3.21 15.18
CA LEU A 42 -4.78 -3.43 14.02
C LEU A 42 -6.15 -3.94 14.46
N ASP A 43 -6.20 -4.92 15.38
CA ASP A 43 -7.45 -5.46 15.93
C ASP A 43 -8.26 -4.33 16.60
N ARG A 44 -7.61 -3.50 17.44
CA ARG A 44 -8.25 -2.34 18.08
C ARG A 44 -8.84 -1.35 17.06
N ARG A 45 -8.12 -1.09 15.95
CA ARG A 45 -8.59 -0.17 14.90
C ARG A 45 -9.76 -0.74 14.12
N LEU A 46 -9.75 -2.05 13.86
CA LEU A 46 -10.84 -2.73 13.18
C LEU A 46 -12.10 -2.71 14.05
N ASP A 47 -11.99 -3.06 15.32
CA ASP A 47 -13.11 -3.00 16.28
C ASP A 47 -13.70 -1.58 16.36
N ARG A 48 -12.84 -0.55 16.32
CA ARG A 48 -13.28 0.85 16.29
C ARG A 48 -14.04 1.16 15.01
N LEU A 49 -13.51 0.76 13.86
CA LEU A 49 -14.14 0.98 12.55
C LEU A 49 -15.50 0.29 12.46
N GLU A 50 -15.65 -0.92 13.01
CA GLU A 50 -16.92 -1.64 13.04
C GLU A 50 -17.98 -0.92 13.90
N ARG A 51 -17.57 -0.36 15.04
CA ARG A 51 -18.48 0.38 15.94
C ARG A 51 -18.86 1.76 15.42
N GLU A 52 -17.89 2.50 14.90
CA GLU A 52 -18.03 3.92 14.55
C GLU A 52 -18.42 4.13 13.08
N GLY A 53 -18.27 3.08 12.24
CA GLY A 53 -18.41 3.19 10.80
C GLY A 53 -17.21 3.87 10.14
N PRO A 54 -17.17 3.96 8.80
CA PRO A 54 -16.08 4.60 8.09
C PRO A 54 -15.97 6.08 8.45
N ILE A 55 -14.92 6.44 9.20
CA ILE A 55 -14.57 7.82 9.56
C ILE A 55 -13.65 8.45 8.49
N GLY A 56 -13.76 7.97 7.25
CA GLY A 56 -12.93 8.40 6.13
C GLY A 56 -13.54 9.60 5.41
N VAL A 57 -12.68 10.48 4.93
CA VAL A 57 -13.07 11.48 3.92
C VAL A 57 -13.08 10.78 2.56
N PRO A 58 -14.11 10.97 1.72
CA PRO A 58 -14.13 10.45 0.36
C PRO A 58 -12.85 10.81 -0.40
N TRP A 59 -12.31 9.87 -1.18
CA TRP A 59 -11.08 10.09 -1.94
C TRP A 59 -11.15 11.31 -2.85
N GLU A 60 -12.32 11.58 -3.42
CA GLU A 60 -12.57 12.74 -4.27
C GLU A 60 -12.33 14.06 -3.53
N ASP A 61 -12.75 14.15 -2.27
CA ASP A 61 -12.61 15.36 -1.45
C ASP A 61 -11.14 15.56 -1.05
N VAL A 62 -10.43 14.48 -0.68
CA VAL A 62 -8.98 14.52 -0.39
C VAL A 62 -8.19 14.97 -1.63
N ARG A 63 -8.53 14.41 -2.80
CA ARG A 63 -7.90 14.74 -4.09
C ARG A 63 -8.12 16.21 -4.48
N ALA A 64 -9.31 16.74 -4.22
CA ALA A 64 -9.64 18.14 -4.44
C ALA A 64 -8.78 19.07 -3.55
N GLU A 65 -8.59 18.71 -2.27
CA GLU A 65 -7.74 19.48 -1.35
C GLU A 65 -6.27 19.51 -1.81
N MET A 66 -5.72 18.36 -2.21
CA MET A 66 -4.33 18.24 -2.67
C MET A 66 -4.05 19.07 -3.93
N THR A 67 -5.01 19.12 -4.86
CA THR A 67 -4.87 19.87 -6.11
C THR A 67 -5.00 21.38 -5.88
N THR A 68 -5.87 21.79 -4.96
CA THR A 68 -6.07 23.19 -4.57
C THR A 68 -4.83 23.78 -3.90
N ARG A 69 -4.09 22.98 -3.13
CA ARG A 69 -2.86 23.41 -2.42
C ARG A 69 -1.61 23.48 -3.31
N GLY A 70 -1.67 22.95 -4.53
CA GLY A 70 -0.59 22.98 -5.52
C GLY A 70 -0.73 24.05 -6.60
N SER A 71 -1.75 24.92 -6.50
CA SER A 71 -2.02 26.03 -7.43
C SER A 71 -1.61 27.39 -6.86
#